data_AF-A0A420YVB6-F1
#
_entry.id   AF-A0A420YVB6-F1
#
_cell.length_a   1.000
_cell.length_b   1.000
_cell.length_c   1.000
_cell.angle_alpha   90.00
_cell.angle_beta   90.00
_cell.angle_gamma   90.00
#
_symmetry.space_group_name_H-M   'P 1'
#
loop_
_entity.id
_entity.type
_entity.pdbx_description
1 polymer ?
#
loop_
_entity_poly.entity_id
_entity_poly.type
_entity_poly.pdbx_seq_one_letter_code
_entity_poly.pdbx_strand_id
1 'polypeptide(L)' 'MDSKEKLKELNVLNAIMLVAILIGIVIGIIIQELIGGVAIGMLGGFITRLIYLRKKYKDINPK' A
#
# COMPACT_ATOMS: atom_id res chain seq x y z
N MET A 1 -17.37 -0.77 -15.47
CA MET A 1 -15.98 -0.87 -15.00
C MET A 1 -15.41 -2.15 -15.58
N ASP A 2 -14.54 -1.97 -16.58
CA ASP A 2 -14.06 -3.04 -17.44
C ASP A 2 -13.21 -4.03 -16.63
N SER A 3 -13.26 -5.33 -16.90
CA SER A 3 -12.47 -6.33 -16.15
C SER A 3 -10.97 -6.02 -16.18
N LYS A 4 -10.49 -5.38 -17.26
CA LYS A 4 -9.11 -4.86 -17.36
C LYS A 4 -8.80 -3.74 -16.37
N GLU A 5 -9.75 -2.87 -16.07
CA GLU A 5 -9.57 -1.78 -15.10
C GLU A 5 -9.48 -2.32 -13.67
N LYS A 6 -10.33 -3.30 -13.32
CA LYS A 6 -10.28 -4.00 -12.03
C LYS A 6 -8.93 -4.70 -11.81
N LEU A 7 -8.42 -5.36 -12.86
CA LEU A 7 -7.10 -6.02 -12.80
C LEU A 7 -5.97 -5.00 -12.62
N LYS A 8 -6.00 -3.88 -13.34
CA LYS A 8 -5.02 -2.79 -13.15
C LYS A 8 -5.06 -2.25 -11.72
N GLU A 9 -6.24 -2.03 -11.16
CA GLU A 9 -6.39 -1.57 -9.77
C GLU A 9 -5.80 -2.55 -8.77
N LEU A 10 -6.17 -3.83 -8.87
CA LEU A 10 -5.62 -4.87 -8.01
C LEU A 10 -4.10 -4.91 -8.10
N ASN A 11 -3.54 -4.76 -9.29
CA ASN A 11 -2.09 -4.76 -9.49
C ASN A 11 -1.42 -3.53 -8.85
N VAL A 12 -2.03 -2.35 -8.93
CA VAL A 12 -1.53 -1.14 -8.27
C VAL A 12 -1.61 -1.27 -6.75
N LEU A 13 -2.74 -1.75 -6.21
CA LEU A 13 -2.92 -1.99 -4.78
C LEU A 13 -1.90 -3.02 -4.26
N ASN A 14 -1.62 -4.06 -5.04
CA ASN A 14 -0.62 -5.06 -4.70
C ASN A 14 0.81 -4.51 -4.77
N ALA A 15 1.11 -3.67 -5.77
CA ALA A 15 2.40 -2.99 -5.88
C ALA A 15 2.67 -2.06 -4.69
N ILE A 16 1.66 -1.31 -4.22
CA ILE A 16 1.76 -0.46 -3.03
C ILE A 16 2.14 -1.30 -1.79
N MET A 17 1.49 -2.45 -1.60
CA MET A 17 1.80 -3.35 -0.50
C MET A 17 3.23 -3.91 -0.60
N LEU A 18 3.65 -4.30 -1.80
CA LEU A 18 4.98 -4.88 -2.03
C LEU A 18 6.10 -3.86 -1.75
N VAL A 19 5.93 -2.61 -2.21
CA VAL A 19 6.85 -1.52 -1.92
C VAL A 19 6.90 -1.22 -0.43
N ALA A 20 5.76 -1.19 0.25
CA ALA A 20 5.72 -0.91 1.69
C ALA A 20 6.39 -2.00 2.55
N ILE A 21 6.24 -3.27 2.15
CA ILE A 21 6.94 -4.39 2.80
C ILE A 21 8.45 -4.26 2.59
N LEU A 22 8.91 -3.97 1.36
CA LEU A 22 10.34 -3.75 1.09
C LEU A 22 10.92 -2.62 1.95
N ILE A 23 10.21 -1.49 2.06
CA ILE A 23 10.62 -0.37 2.92
C ILE A 23 10.68 -0.80 4.39
N GLY A 24 9.67 -1.54 4.86
CA GLY A 24 9.64 -2.07 6.23
C GLY A 24 10.81 -2.99 6.54
N ILE A 25 11.18 -3.87 5.60
CA ILE A 25 12.35 -4.75 5.73
C ILE A 25 13.63 -3.91 5.81
N VAL A 26 13.81 -2.93 4.92
CA VAL A 26 15.00 -2.05 4.94
C VAL A 26 15.11 -1.30 6.26
N ILE A 27 14.01 -0.72 6.75
CA ILE A 27 13.98 -0.05 8.05
C ILE A 27 14.33 -1.03 9.17
N GLY A 28 13.72 -2.23 9.17
CA GLY A 28 13.98 -3.28 10.16
C GLY A 28 15.44 -3.71 10.23
N ILE A 29 16.12 -3.78 9.08
CA ILE A 29 17.57 -4.03 9.01
C ILE A 29 18.37 -2.88 9.64
N ILE A 30 18.00 -1.63 9.36
CA ILE A 30 18.69 -0.44 9.91
C ILE A 30 18.57 -0.39 11.43
N ILE A 31 17.40 -0.70 11.99
CA ILE A 31 17.13 -0.66 13.43
C ILE A 31 17.44 -1.97 14.17
N GLN A 32 17.94 -3.00 13.45
CA GLN A 32 18.17 -4.36 13.95
C GLN A 32 16.92 -5.07 14.55
N GLU A 33 15.73 -4.55 14.28
CA GLU A 33 14.43 -5.07 14.72
C GLU A 33 13.60 -5.43 13.50
N LEU A 34 13.84 -6.63 12.97
CA LEU A 34 13.28 -7.08 11.69
C LEU A 34 11.76 -7.23 11.77
N ILE A 35 11.24 -7.73 12.89
CA ILE A 35 9.79 -7.86 13.14
C ILE A 35 9.14 -6.47 13.26
N GLY A 36 9.78 -5.55 13.98
CA GLY A 36 9.32 -4.17 14.13
C GLY A 36 9.27 -3.42 12.80
N GLY A 37 10.33 -3.55 11.99
CA GLY A 37 10.39 -2.95 10.66
C GLY A 37 9.31 -3.49 9.71
N VAL A 38 9.08 -4.81 9.69
CA VAL A 38 8.02 -5.41 8.88
C VAL A 38 6.64 -4.95 9.34
N ALA A 39 6.39 -4.85 10.65
CA ALA A 39 5.13 -4.33 11.18
C ALA A 39 4.88 -2.87 10.76
N ILE A 40 5.90 -2.02 10.84
CA ILE A 40 5.84 -0.62 10.36
C ILE A 40 5.54 -0.57 8.86
N GLY A 41 6.23 -1.40 8.06
CA GLY A 41 6.01 -1.50 6.62
C GLY A 41 4.59 -1.95 6.27
N MET A 42 4.06 -2.95 6.98
CA MET A 42 2.68 -3.41 6.80
C MET A 42 1.65 -2.33 7.16
N LEU A 43 1.83 -1.64 8.29
CA LEU A 43 0.95 -0.56 8.71
C LEU A 43 0.99 0.62 7.73
N GLY A 44 2.19 1.03 7.29
CA GLY A 44 2.37 2.09 6.31
C GLY A 44 1.76 1.75 4.95
N GLY A 45 1.95 0.51 4.48
CA GLY A 45 1.34 0.00 3.25
C GLY A 45 -0.18 -0.03 3.32
N PHE A 46 -0.73 -0.49 4.44
CA PHE A 46 -2.17 -0.54 4.67
C PHE A 46 -2.80 0.87 4.66
N ILE A 47 -2.19 1.84 5.35
CA ILE A 47 -2.66 3.24 5.34
C ILE A 47 -2.57 3.83 3.93
N THR A 48 -1.47 3.60 3.22
CA THR A 48 -1.29 4.09 1.84
C THR A 48 -2.34 3.49 0.89
N ARG A 49 -2.67 2.21 1.07
CA ARG A 49 -3.73 1.52 0.34
C ARG A 49 -5.11 2.16 0.59
N LEU A 50 -5.42 2.48 1.86
CA LEU A 50 -6.65 3.16 2.23
C LEU A 50 -6.73 4.59 1.65
N ILE A 51 -5.62 5.34 1.69
CA ILE A 51 -5.56 6.69 1.11
C ILE A 51 -5.75 6.63 -0.41
N TYR A 52 -5.13 5.67 -1.09
CA TYR A 52 -5.28 5.48 -2.53
C TYR A 52 -6.74 5.22 -2.91
N LEU A 53 -7.40 4.30 -2.21
CA LEU A 53 -8.83 4.04 -2.38
C LEU A 53 -9.66 5.29 -2.08
N ARG A 54 -9.40 5.98 -0.96
CA ARG A 54 -10.14 7.18 -0.57
C ARG A 54 -10.02 8.29 -1.62
N LYS A 55 -8.81 8.55 -2.13
CA LYS A 55 -8.58 9.55 -3.18
C LYS A 55 -9.36 9.19 -4.43
N LYS A 56 -9.28 7.92 -4.85
CA LYS A 56 -10.02 7.42 -6.01
C LYS A 56 -11.54 7.50 -5.86
N TYR A 57 -12.10 7.11 -4.71
CA TYR A 57 -13.55 7.23 -4.47
C TYR A 57 -14.01 8.69 -4.36
N LYS A 58 -13.16 9.59 -3.83
CA LYS A 58 -13.44 11.03 -3.78
C LYS A 58 -13.41 11.66 -5.19
N ASP A 59 -12.50 11.23 -6.05
CA ASP A 59 -12.48 11.66 -7.46
C ASP A 59 -13.71 11.18 -8.25
N ILE A 60 -14.32 10.06 -7.85
CA ILE A 60 -15.54 9.52 -8.48
C ILE A 60 -16.82 10.19 -7.96
N ASN A 61 -16.82 10.76 -6.75
CA ASN A 61 -17.96 11.50 -6.18
C ASN A 61 -17.50 12.85 -5.60
N PRO A 62 -17.37 13.90 -6.44
CA PRO A 62 -17.06 15.24 -5.99
C PRO A 62 -18.35 15.89 -5.45
N LYS A 63 -18.77 15.52 -4.24
CA LYS A 63 -19.77 16.26 -3.47
C LYS A 63 -19.14 16.82 -2.20
#